data_AF-A0AB34KQT2-F1
#
_entry.id   AF-A0AB34KQT2-F1
#
_cell.length_a   1.000
_cell.length_b   1.000
_cell.length_c   1.000
_cell.angle_alpha   90.00
_cell.angle_beta   90.00
_cell.angle_gamma   90.00
#
_symmetry.space_group_name_H-M   'P 1'
#
loop_
_entity.id
_entity.type
_entity.pdbx_description
1 polymer ?
#
loop_
_entity_poly.entity_id
_entity_poly.type
_entity_poly.pdbx_seq_one_letter_code
_entity_poly.pdbx_strand_id
1 'polypeptide(L)'
;MPILQQFSLPDSLDDLNVPEGTESGFFIAFLASEDPATRNPWCPDVVAALPVLKKTFSAESTPVVAFVEVGQKPEWRDPNNVFRIKWNINSVPTLARYEKVGGKMQEVGRLVEGEILDDVRLQKLGAS
;
A
#
# COMPACT_ATOMS: atom_id res chain seq x y z
N MET A 1 -6.61 -15.19 -3.99
CA MET A 1 -5.39 -14.36 -4.06
C MET A 1 -5.55 -13.18 -3.12
N PRO A 2 -4.60 -12.94 -2.19
CA PRO A 2 -4.72 -11.90 -1.17
C PRO A 2 -4.33 -10.49 -1.65
N ILE A 3 -4.05 -10.31 -2.95
CA ILE A 3 -3.73 -9.00 -3.54
C ILE A 3 -4.99 -8.41 -4.18
N LEU A 4 -5.47 -7.29 -3.64
CA LEU A 4 -6.59 -6.53 -4.19
C LEU A 4 -6.06 -5.43 -5.12
N GLN A 5 -6.17 -5.64 -6.43
CA GLN A 5 -5.69 -4.66 -7.43
C GLN A 5 -6.65 -3.48 -7.68
N GLN A 6 -7.93 -3.63 -7.31
CA GLN A 6 -8.95 -2.58 -7.47
C GLN A 6 -9.59 -2.32 -6.12
N PHE A 7 -8.83 -1.68 -5.25
CA PHE A 7 -9.30 -1.27 -3.93
C PHE A 7 -9.65 0.22 -3.94
N SER A 8 -10.92 0.53 -3.69
CA SER A 8 -11.37 1.92 -3.50
C SER A 8 -11.03 2.35 -2.09
N LEU A 9 -10.03 3.23 -1.96
CA LEU A 9 -9.76 3.86 -0.68
C LEU A 9 -10.90 4.82 -0.32
N PRO A 10 -11.45 4.73 0.89
CA PRO A 10 -12.37 5.73 1.38
C PRO A 10 -11.66 7.07 1.64
N ASP A 11 -12.48 8.08 1.95
CA ASP A 11 -12.00 9.39 2.35
C ASP A 11 -11.33 9.40 3.72
N SER A 12 -11.58 8.41 4.58
CA SER A 12 -11.03 8.36 5.93
C SER A 12 -10.70 6.93 6.36
N LEU A 13 -9.75 6.77 7.28
CA LEU A 13 -9.40 5.47 7.84
C LEU A 13 -10.57 4.83 8.60
N ASP A 14 -11.44 5.64 9.22
CA ASP A 14 -12.61 5.14 9.94
C ASP A 14 -13.62 4.45 9.02
N ASP A 15 -13.67 4.84 7.75
CA ASP A 15 -14.52 4.25 6.71
C ASP A 15 -13.84 3.10 5.94
N LEU A 16 -12.64 2.69 6.36
CA LEU A 16 -11.88 1.63 5.71
C LEU A 16 -12.55 0.27 5.88
N ASN A 17 -13.27 -0.14 4.83
CA ASN A 17 -13.84 -1.48 4.75
C ASN A 17 -12.79 -2.49 4.30
N VAL A 18 -12.30 -3.29 5.25
CA VAL A 18 -11.39 -4.40 4.96
C VAL A 18 -12.18 -5.71 4.79
N PRO A 19 -11.67 -6.69 4.01
CA PRO A 19 -12.30 -8.00 3.91
C PRO A 19 -12.45 -8.67 5.28
N GLU A 20 -13.57 -9.37 5.47
CA GLU A 20 -13.82 -10.12 6.71
C GLU A 20 -12.67 -11.11 6.98
N GLY A 21 -12.19 -11.16 8.23
CA GLY A 21 -11.04 -11.97 8.63
C GLY A 21 -9.67 -11.31 8.43
N THR A 22 -9.60 -10.09 7.90
CA THR A 22 -8.34 -9.32 7.75
C THR A 22 -8.18 -8.19 8.77
N GLU A 23 -9.08 -8.13 9.75
CA GLU A 23 -9.12 -7.11 10.79
C GLU A 23 -7.85 -7.04 11.63
N SER A 24 -7.06 -8.11 11.69
CA SER A 24 -5.80 -8.20 12.45
C SER A 24 -4.54 -7.91 11.62
N GLY A 25 -4.69 -7.59 10.33
CA GLY A 25 -3.54 -7.39 9.44
C GLY A 25 -3.94 -7.17 7.99
N PHE A 26 -4.42 -5.97 7.70
CA PHE A 26 -4.71 -5.52 6.33
C PHE A 26 -3.63 -4.55 5.87
N PHE A 27 -3.09 -4.74 4.67
CA PHE A 27 -2.03 -3.90 4.13
C PHE A 27 -2.54 -3.05 2.98
N ILE A 28 -2.03 -1.82 2.85
CA ILE A 28 -2.25 -0.97 1.69
C ILE A 28 -0.88 -0.56 1.13
N ALA A 29 -0.63 -0.91 -0.11
CA ALA A 29 0.53 -0.48 -0.87
C ALA A 29 0.13 0.67 -1.81
N PHE A 30 0.64 1.87 -1.53
CA PHE A 30 0.51 3.05 -2.37
C PHE A 30 1.63 3.04 -3.40
N LEU A 31 1.25 2.96 -4.66
CA LEU A 31 2.14 2.75 -5.81
C LEU A 31 1.95 3.86 -6.83
N ALA A 32 3.00 4.15 -7.58
CA ALA A 32 2.90 5.00 -8.77
C ALA A 32 2.06 4.29 -9.83
N SER A 33 1.13 5.02 -10.45
CA SER A 33 0.35 4.49 -11.57
C SER A 33 1.24 4.15 -12.76
N GLU A 34 0.73 3.29 -13.65
CA GLU A 34 1.41 2.98 -14.91
C GLU A 34 1.53 4.23 -15.80
N ASP A 35 2.72 4.46 -16.33
CA ASP A 35 2.96 5.45 -17.38
C ASP A 35 2.35 4.92 -18.70
N PRO A 36 1.46 5.68 -19.37
CA PRO A 36 0.81 5.24 -20.60
C PRO A 36 1.79 4.99 -21.75
N ALA A 37 2.97 5.61 -21.75
CA ALA A 37 3.97 5.43 -22.79
C ALA A 37 4.82 4.16 -22.58
N THR A 38 5.20 3.86 -21.33
CA THR A 38 6.10 2.74 -21.03
C THR A 38 5.40 1.50 -20.50
N ARG A 39 4.10 1.59 -20.15
CA ARG A 39 3.31 0.53 -19.51
C ARG A 39 3.94 0.02 -18.20
N ASN A 40 4.75 0.85 -17.56
CA ASN A 40 5.41 0.59 -16.30
C ASN A 40 5.16 1.76 -15.34
N PRO A 41 5.19 1.54 -14.01
CA PRO A 41 5.10 2.64 -13.06
C PRO A 41 6.10 3.75 -13.39
N TRP A 42 5.63 5.01 -13.37
CA TRP A 42 6.49 6.16 -13.67
C TRP A 42 7.60 6.39 -12.62
N CYS A 43 7.50 5.73 -11.45
CA CYS A 43 8.48 5.81 -10.37
C CYS A 43 9.40 4.57 -10.37
N PRO A 44 10.73 4.73 -10.48
CA PRO A 44 11.66 3.60 -10.50
C PRO A 44 11.66 2.79 -9.20
N ASP A 45 11.44 3.43 -8.05
CA ASP A 45 11.37 2.72 -6.77
C ASP A 45 10.14 1.80 -6.69
N VAL A 46 9.04 2.21 -7.30
CA VAL A 46 7.83 1.39 -7.41
C VAL A 46 8.09 0.19 -8.33
N VAL A 47 8.81 0.38 -9.43
CA VAL A 47 9.23 -0.73 -10.31
C VAL A 47 10.07 -1.75 -9.54
N ALA A 48 10.98 -1.30 -8.68
CA ALA A 48 11.82 -2.17 -7.85
C ALA A 48 11.03 -2.88 -6.73
N ALA A 49 10.10 -2.19 -6.06
CA ALA A 49 9.35 -2.71 -4.93
C ALA A 49 8.18 -3.62 -5.33
N LEU A 50 7.53 -3.39 -6.47
CA LEU A 50 6.43 -4.21 -6.98
C LEU A 50 6.68 -5.72 -6.99
N PRO A 51 7.79 -6.25 -7.56
CA PRO A 51 8.05 -7.68 -7.55
C PRO A 51 8.26 -8.22 -6.13
N VAL A 52 8.85 -7.43 -5.23
CA VAL A 52 9.02 -7.80 -3.82
C VAL A 52 7.65 -7.90 -3.15
N LEU A 53 6.82 -6.86 -3.22
CA LEU A 53 5.46 -6.85 -2.67
C LEU A 53 4.62 -8.01 -3.22
N LYS A 54 4.62 -8.21 -4.54
CA LYS A 54 3.88 -9.33 -5.15
C LYS A 54 4.35 -10.68 -4.62
N LYS A 55 5.67 -10.88 -4.47
CA LYS A 55 6.24 -12.11 -3.92
C LYS A 55 5.82 -12.30 -2.46
N THR A 56 5.97 -11.26 -1.63
CA THR A 56 5.63 -11.26 -0.21
C THR A 56 4.17 -11.60 0.03
N PHE A 57 3.26 -11.07 -0.79
CA PHE A 57 1.82 -11.28 -0.67
C PHE A 57 1.27 -12.29 -1.69
N SER A 58 2.10 -13.18 -2.26
CA SER A 58 1.65 -14.15 -3.27
C SER A 58 1.00 -15.40 -2.66
N ALA A 59 1.38 -15.76 -1.43
CA ALA A 59 0.92 -16.98 -0.79
C ALA A 59 -0.44 -16.80 -0.12
N GLU A 60 -1.32 -17.80 -0.16
CA GLU A 60 -2.66 -17.72 0.46
C GLU A 60 -2.63 -17.56 1.98
N SER A 61 -1.52 -17.93 2.63
CA SER A 61 -1.29 -17.73 4.06
C SER A 61 -0.88 -16.30 4.44
N THR A 62 -0.56 -15.46 3.46
CA THR A 62 -0.10 -14.09 3.70
C THR A 62 -1.29 -13.16 3.92
N PRO A 63 -1.10 -12.09 4.70
CA PRO A 63 -2.16 -11.11 4.92
C PRO A 63 -2.60 -10.43 3.62
N VAL A 64 -3.82 -9.90 3.61
CA VAL A 64 -4.36 -9.23 2.42
C VAL A 64 -3.69 -7.88 2.23
N VAL A 65 -3.30 -7.59 0.99
CA VAL A 65 -2.75 -6.31 0.58
C VAL A 65 -3.59 -5.68 -0.53
N ALA A 66 -3.92 -4.41 -0.38
CA ALA A 66 -4.54 -3.60 -1.43
C ALA A 66 -3.48 -2.79 -2.17
N PHE A 67 -3.45 -2.91 -3.49
CA PHE A 67 -2.60 -2.07 -4.34
C PHE A 67 -3.40 -0.87 -4.80
N VAL A 68 -2.90 0.31 -4.46
CA VAL A 68 -3.55 1.58 -4.74
C VAL A 68 -2.61 2.42 -5.57
N GLU A 69 -3.07 2.86 -6.73
CA GLU A 69 -2.33 3.78 -7.57
C GLU A 69 -2.60 5.23 -7.15
N VAL A 70 -1.54 5.99 -6.91
CA VAL A 70 -1.64 7.39 -6.46
C VAL A 70 -1.94 8.39 -7.60
N GLY A 71 -2.17 7.87 -8.81
CA GLY A 71 -2.30 8.66 -10.03
C GLY A 71 -0.96 8.97 -10.71
N GLN A 72 -1.02 9.77 -11.77
CA GLN A 72 0.14 10.10 -12.59
C GLN A 72 1.10 11.05 -11.86
N LYS A 73 2.37 11.07 -12.29
CA LYS A 73 3.41 11.93 -11.72
C LYS A 73 3.02 13.39 -11.45
N PRO A 74 2.33 14.12 -12.35
CA PRO A 74 1.89 15.49 -12.07
C PRO A 74 0.82 15.56 -10.96
N GLU A 75 -0.14 14.62 -10.93
CA GLU A 75 -1.19 14.55 -9.90
C GLU A 75 -0.59 14.22 -8.52
N TRP A 76 0.41 13.33 -8.49
CA TRP A 76 1.11 12.97 -7.26
C TRP A 76 1.97 14.12 -6.68
N ARG A 77 2.51 14.98 -7.55
CA ARG A 77 3.31 16.14 -7.14
C ARG A 77 2.47 17.27 -6.57
N ASP A 78 1.16 17.28 -6.81
CA ASP A 78 0.27 18.25 -6.19
C ASP A 78 0.25 18.06 -4.67
N PRO A 79 0.60 19.07 -3.86
CA PRO A 79 0.47 18.97 -2.40
C PRO A 79 -0.98 18.73 -1.95
N ASN A 80 -1.97 19.06 -2.78
CA ASN A 80 -3.39 18.82 -2.52
C ASN A 80 -3.86 17.41 -2.91
N ASN A 81 -2.94 16.52 -3.31
CA ASN A 81 -3.28 15.15 -3.63
C ASN A 81 -3.97 14.48 -2.43
N VAL A 82 -5.08 13.77 -2.68
CA VAL A 82 -5.91 13.14 -1.66
C VAL A 82 -5.12 12.17 -0.78
N PHE A 83 -4.15 11.45 -1.34
CA PHE A 83 -3.33 10.49 -0.60
C PHE A 83 -2.33 11.20 0.33
N ARG A 84 -1.85 12.40 -0.05
CA ARG A 84 -1.00 13.22 0.81
C ARG A 84 -1.78 13.78 1.99
N ILE A 85 -2.97 14.33 1.73
CA ILE A 85 -3.77 15.00 2.76
C ILE A 85 -4.45 14.01 3.68
N LYS A 86 -5.15 12.99 3.12
CA LYS A 86 -6.03 12.12 3.90
C LYS A 86 -5.31 10.90 4.46
N TRP A 87 -4.30 10.40 3.74
CA TRP A 87 -3.57 9.18 4.10
C TRP A 87 -2.12 9.45 4.58
N ASN A 88 -1.71 10.72 4.59
CA ASN A 88 -0.36 11.14 4.96
C ASN A 88 0.74 10.38 4.20
N ILE A 89 0.50 10.08 2.92
CA ILE A 89 1.47 9.42 2.05
C ILE A 89 2.35 10.50 1.45
N ASN A 90 3.63 10.52 1.81
CA ASN A 90 4.56 11.57 1.35
C ASN A 90 5.52 11.08 0.26
N SER A 91 5.74 9.78 0.19
CA SER A 91 6.60 9.08 -0.75
C SER A 91 5.89 7.88 -1.37
N VAL A 92 6.31 7.47 -2.56
CA VAL A 92 5.90 6.19 -3.17
C VAL A 92 7.15 5.42 -3.61
N PRO A 93 7.19 4.09 -3.44
CA PRO A 93 6.16 3.22 -2.86
C PRO A 93 6.03 3.40 -1.34
N THR A 94 4.82 3.23 -0.80
CA THR A 94 4.59 3.15 0.66
C THR A 94 3.73 1.94 0.97
N LEU A 95 4.16 1.07 1.88
CA LEU A 95 3.39 -0.05 2.39
C LEU A 95 2.96 0.24 3.82
N ALA A 96 1.67 0.40 4.08
CA ALA A 96 1.12 0.62 5.42
C ALA A 96 0.31 -0.60 5.88
N ARG A 97 0.43 -0.94 7.16
CA ARG A 97 -0.35 -1.99 7.82
C ARG A 97 -1.40 -1.37 8.73
N TYR A 98 -2.62 -1.87 8.60
CA TYR A 98 -3.79 -1.45 9.35
C TYR A 98 -4.38 -2.62 10.13
N GLU A 99 -4.80 -2.34 11.35
CA GLU A 99 -5.45 -3.30 12.24
C GLU A 99 -6.60 -2.66 12.98
N LYS A 100 -7.60 -3.47 13.29
CA LYS A 100 -8.76 -3.08 14.07
C LYS A 100 -8.43 -3.24 15.55
N VAL A 101 -8.03 -2.15 16.19
CA VAL A 101 -7.74 -2.09 17.62
C VAL A 101 -8.89 -1.38 18.33
N GLY A 102 -9.59 -2.10 19.20
CA GLY A 102 -10.71 -1.53 19.97
C GLY A 102 -11.92 -1.14 19.10
N GLY A 103 -12.14 -1.86 17.98
CA GLY A 103 -13.26 -1.60 17.06
C GLY A 103 -13.00 -0.53 16.01
N LYS A 104 -11.84 0.12 16.02
CA LYS A 104 -11.43 1.13 15.03
C LYS A 104 -10.21 0.69 14.25
N MET A 105 -10.17 1.02 12.96
CA MET A 105 -8.98 0.83 12.16
C MET A 105 -7.88 1.82 12.56
N GLN A 106 -6.69 1.30 12.77
CA GLN A 106 -5.51 2.07 13.15
C GLN A 106 -4.33 1.60 12.31
N GLU A 107 -3.51 2.56 11.88
CA GLU A 107 -2.22 2.23 11.29
C GLU A 107 -1.26 1.78 12.39
N VAL A 108 -0.74 0.55 12.26
CA VAL A 108 0.21 -0.02 13.22
C VAL A 108 1.66 0.12 12.77
N GLY A 109 1.88 0.41 11.48
CA GLY A 109 3.20 0.68 10.93
C GLY A 109 3.19 0.88 9.42
N ARG A 110 4.30 1.42 8.91
CA ARG A 110 4.52 1.59 7.48
C ARG A 110 6.00 1.40 7.11
N LEU A 111 6.24 1.08 5.85
CA LEU A 111 7.54 1.06 5.20
C LEU A 111 7.48 1.95 3.95
N VAL A 112 8.52 2.75 3.73
CA VAL A 112 8.57 3.70 2.62
C VAL A 112 9.76 3.40 1.70
N GLU A 113 9.56 3.59 0.40
CA GLU A 113 10.60 3.56 -0.63
C GLU A 113 11.47 2.29 -0.56
N GLY A 114 12.78 2.44 -0.30
CA GLY A 114 13.72 1.34 -0.22
C GLY A 114 13.54 0.43 1.01
N GLU A 115 12.79 0.84 2.02
CA GLU A 115 12.53 0.01 3.21
C GLU A 115 11.68 -1.22 2.87
N ILE A 116 10.89 -1.15 1.79
CA ILE A 116 10.09 -2.26 1.28
C ILE A 116 10.99 -3.35 0.67
N LEU A 117 12.22 -3.01 0.26
CA LEU A 117 13.17 -3.97 -0.30
C LEU A 117 13.92 -4.77 0.77
N ASP A 118 13.74 -4.42 2.05
CA ASP A 118 14.36 -5.09 3.18
C ASP A 118 13.42 -6.17 3.73
N ASP A 119 13.73 -7.44 3.44
CA ASP A 119 12.94 -8.60 3.88
C ASP A 119 12.76 -8.65 5.41
N VAL A 120 13.76 -8.20 6.18
CA VAL A 120 13.69 -8.20 7.66
C VAL A 120 12.67 -7.17 8.13
N ARG A 121 12.61 -6.01 7.46
CA ARG A 121 11.61 -4.98 7.77
C ARG A 121 10.21 -5.41 7.37
N LEU A 122 10.05 -6.06 6.21
CA LEU A 122 8.76 -6.63 5.79
C LEU A 122 8.24 -7.65 6.81
N GLN A 123 9.09 -8.59 7.23
CA GLN A 123 8.73 -9.58 8.27
C GLN A 123 8.38 -8.92 9.61
N LYS A 124 9.12 -7.89 10.02
CA LYS A 124 8.81 -7.12 11.24
C LYS A 124 7.48 -6.37 11.14
N LEU A 125 7.13 -5.87 9.96
CA LEU A 125 5.82 -5.31 9.70
C LEU A 125 4.73 -6.39 9.65
N GLY A 126 5.09 -7.68 9.60
CA GLY A 126 4.16 -8.83 9.50
C GLY A 126 3.71 -9.13 8.08
N ALA A 127 4.47 -8.68 7.08
CA ALA A 127 4.29 -9.05 5.68
C ALA A 127 5.13 -10.31 5.39
N SER A 128 4.63 -11.48 5.80
CA SER A 128 5.26 -12.79 5.60
C SER A 128 4.31 -13.95 5.84
#